data_AF-G7YY37-F1
#
_entry.id   AF-G7YY37-F1
#
_cell.length_a   1.000
_cell.length_b   1.000
_cell.length_c   1.000
_cell.angle_alpha   90.00
_cell.angle_beta   90.00
_cell.angle_gamma   90.00
#
_symmetry.space_group_name_H-M   'P 1'
#
loop_
_entity.id
_entity.type
_entity.pdbx_description
1 polymer ?
#
loop_
_entity_poly.entity_id
_entity_poly.type
_entity_poly.pdbx_seq_one_letter_code
_entity_poly.pdbx_strand_id
1 'polypeptide(L)'
;MAVLEKRDEFEQKLTDKTGEQCTYVCCRTCNYRAWKLSDDCRKSNHSVVYLKSLKRYFKYKNGLKRTVTFERYQTVACKNCGQSLFEKTGIIRERKGPMLPGEKLLPRGIEQKF
;
A
#
# COMPACT_ATOMS: atom_id res chain seq x y z
N MET A 1 25.52 7.83 -14.87
CA MET A 1 24.34 8.71 -14.63
C MET A 1 23.03 8.09 -15.13
N ALA A 2 23.00 7.31 -16.22
CA ALA A 2 21.77 6.72 -16.78
C ALA A 2 20.97 5.69 -15.93
N VAL A 3 21.52 5.16 -14.82
CA VAL A 3 20.83 4.16 -13.98
C VAL A 3 19.82 4.82 -13.03
N LEU A 4 20.10 6.05 -12.58
CA LEU A 4 19.24 6.77 -11.64
C LEU A 4 18.02 7.36 -12.33
N GLU A 5 18.21 7.95 -13.52
CA GLU A 5 17.11 8.51 -14.33
C GLU A 5 16.08 7.44 -14.73
N LYS A 6 16.55 6.25 -15.11
CA LYS A 6 15.66 5.13 -15.41
C LYS A 6 14.87 4.69 -14.17
N ARG A 7 15.48 4.66 -12.99
CA ARG A 7 14.78 4.31 -11.74
C ARG A 7 13.70 5.33 -11.39
N ASP A 8 14.02 6.61 -11.50
CA ASP A 8 13.07 7.70 -11.21
C ASP A 8 11.84 7.65 -12.12
N GLU A 9 12.06 7.42 -13.42
CA GLU A 9 10.97 7.31 -14.40
C GLU A 9 10.04 6.12 -14.11
N PHE A 10 10.59 4.99 -13.63
CA PHE A 10 9.80 3.85 -13.17
C PHE A 10 9.00 4.18 -11.90
N GLU A 11 9.59 4.90 -10.94
CA GLU A 11 8.92 5.28 -9.69
C GLU A 11 7.76 6.26 -9.94
N GLN A 12 7.93 7.21 -10.86
CA GLN A 12 6.85 8.12 -11.27
C GLN A 12 5.70 7.35 -11.95
N LYS A 13 6.03 6.46 -12.89
CA LYS A 13 5.03 5.63 -13.59
C LYS A 13 4.22 4.75 -12.64
N LEU A 14 4.84 4.25 -11.57
CA LEU A 14 4.16 3.43 -10.56
C LEU A 14 3.38 4.29 -9.54
N THR A 15 3.74 5.56 -9.36
CA THR A 15 2.99 6.51 -8.52
C THR A 15 1.69 6.92 -9.20
N ASP A 16 1.69 7.12 -10.52
CA ASP A 16 0.49 7.48 -11.27
C ASP A 16 -0.50 6.29 -11.40
N LYS A 17 0.04 5.09 -11.59
CA LYS A 17 -0.79 3.92 -11.83
C LYS A 17 -1.56 3.52 -10.56
N THR A 18 -2.88 3.75 -10.58
CA THR A 18 -3.79 3.52 -9.45
C THR A 18 -4.24 2.05 -9.31
N GLY A 19 -3.98 1.21 -10.33
CA GLY A 19 -4.44 -0.18 -10.36
C GLY A 19 -3.51 -1.13 -11.09
N GLU A 20 -3.33 -2.31 -10.52
CA GLU A 20 -2.53 -3.40 -11.10
C GLU A 20 -3.39 -4.67 -11.24
N GLN A 21 -3.26 -5.37 -12.36
CA GLN A 21 -3.90 -6.67 -12.53
C GLN A 21 -3.23 -7.69 -11.62
N CYS A 22 -4.01 -8.35 -10.77
CA CYS A 22 -3.54 -9.37 -9.84
C CYS A 22 -4.46 -10.58 -9.89
N THR A 23 -3.87 -11.75 -9.75
CA THR A 23 -4.61 -12.99 -9.51
C THR A 23 -4.74 -13.20 -8.00
N TYR A 24 -5.94 -13.48 -7.53
CA TYR A 24 -6.19 -13.84 -6.14
C TYR A 24 -6.90 -15.20 -6.08
N VAL A 25 -6.75 -15.88 -4.95
CA VAL A 25 -7.37 -17.17 -4.70
C VAL A 25 -8.66 -16.97 -3.90
N CYS A 26 -9.71 -17.66 -4.34
CA CYS A 26 -10.98 -17.76 -3.65
C CYS A 26 -11.21 -19.23 -3.29
N CYS A 27 -11.33 -19.52 -2.00
CA CYS A 27 -11.62 -20.87 -1.53
C CYS A 27 -13.13 -21.08 -1.51
N ARG A 28 -13.66 -22.11 -2.21
CA ARG A 28 -15.12 -22.36 -2.27
C ARG A 28 -15.67 -22.91 -0.96
N THR A 29 -14.87 -23.67 -0.20
CA THR A 29 -15.30 -24.28 1.06
C THR A 29 -15.35 -23.27 2.20
N CYS A 30 -14.35 -22.39 2.28
CA CYS A 30 -14.24 -21.38 3.35
C CYS A 30 -14.73 -19.98 2.95
N ASN A 31 -15.08 -19.77 1.67
CA ASN A 31 -15.55 -18.52 1.09
C ASN A 31 -14.68 -17.26 1.38
N TYR A 32 -13.38 -17.43 1.62
CA TYR A 32 -12.46 -16.31 1.78
C TYR A 32 -11.71 -15.99 0.49
N ARG A 33 -11.23 -14.74 0.41
CA ARG A 33 -10.47 -14.20 -0.72
C ARG A 33 -9.11 -13.73 -0.21
N ALA A 34 -8.03 -14.27 -0.76
CA ALA A 34 -6.66 -13.93 -0.37
C ALA A 34 -5.71 -13.95 -1.57
N TRP A 35 -4.51 -13.37 -1.46
CA TRP A 35 -3.50 -13.47 -2.53
C TRP A 35 -2.88 -14.86 -2.60
N LYS A 36 -2.70 -15.47 -1.43
CA LYS A 36 -2.12 -16.80 -1.28
C LYS A 36 -3.12 -17.69 -0.59
N LEU A 37 -3.09 -18.95 -0.96
CA LEU A 37 -3.90 -19.95 -0.28
C LEU A 37 -3.35 -20.15 1.13
N SER A 38 -4.23 -20.18 2.13
CA SER A 38 -3.85 -20.49 3.50
C SER A 38 -3.27 -21.91 3.57
N ASP A 39 -2.20 -22.11 4.35
CA ASP A 39 -1.57 -23.43 4.51
C ASP A 39 -2.56 -24.51 4.98
N ASP A 40 -3.50 -24.13 5.83
CA ASP A 40 -4.59 -25.01 6.29
C ASP A 40 -5.46 -25.50 5.11
N CYS A 41 -5.93 -24.59 4.26
CA CYS A 41 -6.73 -24.92 3.08
C CYS A 41 -5.95 -25.73 2.04
N ARG A 42 -4.62 -25.56 2.00
CA ARG A 42 -3.74 -26.37 1.16
C ARG A 42 -3.61 -27.79 1.69
N LYS A 43 -3.47 -27.97 3.01
CA LYS A 43 -3.39 -29.29 3.67
C LYS A 43 -4.70 -30.07 3.54
N SER A 44 -5.83 -29.40 3.73
CA SER A 44 -7.17 -30.00 3.58
C SER A 44 -7.64 -30.12 2.12
N ASN A 45 -6.80 -29.81 1.13
CA ASN A 45 -7.11 -29.91 -0.31
C ASN A 45 -8.47 -29.29 -0.68
N HIS A 46 -8.73 -28.08 -0.17
CA HIS A 46 -9.98 -27.39 -0.45
C HIS A 46 -10.12 -27.02 -1.93
N SER A 47 -11.34 -27.02 -2.44
CA SER A 47 -11.63 -26.55 -3.80
C SER A 47 -11.39 -25.04 -3.90
N VAL A 48 -10.36 -24.66 -4.65
CA VAL A 48 -9.91 -23.27 -4.79
C VAL A 48 -10.03 -22.81 -6.24
N VAL A 49 -10.35 -21.54 -6.43
CA VAL A 49 -10.47 -20.92 -7.75
C VAL A 49 -9.55 -19.72 -7.80
N TYR A 50 -8.81 -19.60 -8.89
CA TYR A 50 -7.97 -18.44 -9.17
C TYR A 50 -8.75 -17.45 -10.03
N LEU A 51 -8.95 -16.23 -9.53
CA LEU A 51 -9.64 -15.17 -10.24
C LEU A 51 -8.68 -14.00 -10.51
N LYS A 52 -8.78 -13.42 -11.70
CA LYS A 52 -8.06 -12.20 -12.07
C LYS A 52 -8.91 -11.00 -11.66
N SER A 53 -8.31 -10.04 -10.95
CA SER A 53 -8.96 -8.77 -10.59
C SER A 53 -7.95 -7.63 -10.53
N LEU A 54 -8.45 -6.42 -10.30
CA LEU A 54 -7.65 -5.22 -10.17
C LEU A 54 -7.38 -4.95 -8.69
N LYS A 55 -6.10 -4.94 -8.35
CA LYS A 55 -5.58 -4.53 -7.05
C LYS A 55 -5.52 -3.01 -7.01
N ARG A 56 -6.22 -2.41 -6.05
CA ARG A 56 -6.32 -0.95 -5.86
C ARG A 56 -5.71 -0.56 -4.51
N TYR A 57 -5.04 0.58 -4.51
CA TYR A 57 -4.30 1.09 -3.36
C TYR A 57 -5.03 2.26 -2.74
N PHE A 58 -5.17 2.21 -1.42
CA PHE A 58 -5.85 3.23 -0.62
C PHE A 58 -4.95 3.71 0.51
N LYS A 59 -5.00 5.00 0.80
CA LYS A 59 -4.33 5.63 1.94
C LYS A 59 -5.40 6.20 2.86
N TYR A 60 -5.21 6.05 4.17
CA TYR A 60 -6.09 6.72 5.14
C TYR A 60 -5.77 8.20 5.21
N LYS A 61 -6.79 9.06 5.27
CA LYS A 61 -6.59 10.51 5.37
C LYS A 61 -5.84 10.90 6.66
N ASN A 62 -6.20 10.25 7.77
CA ASN A 62 -5.67 10.56 9.11
C ASN A 62 -4.52 9.62 9.52
N GLY A 63 -3.98 8.81 8.60
CA GLY A 63 -2.99 7.80 8.95
C GLY A 63 -1.92 7.61 7.87
N LEU A 64 -0.73 7.22 8.31
CA LEU A 64 0.37 6.81 7.42
C LEU A 64 0.17 5.40 6.83
N LYS A 65 -0.87 4.68 7.28
CA LYS A 65 -1.16 3.32 6.83
C LYS A 65 -1.75 3.35 5.42
N ARG A 66 -1.41 2.33 4.65
CA ARG A 66 -1.97 2.07 3.33
C ARG A 66 -2.61 0.70 3.35
N THR A 67 -3.72 0.55 2.66
CA THR A 67 -4.37 -0.75 2.49
C THR A 67 -4.48 -1.04 1.01
N VAL A 68 -4.52 -2.32 0.70
CA VAL A 68 -4.78 -2.80 -0.65
C VAL A 68 -6.06 -3.60 -0.64
N THR A 69 -6.92 -3.38 -1.64
CA THR A 69 -8.21 -4.06 -1.77
C THR A 69 -8.46 -4.43 -3.23
N PHE A 70 -9.20 -5.53 -3.44
CA PHE A 70 -9.62 -6.00 -4.77
C PHE A 70 -10.90 -5.32 -5.27
N GLU A 71 -11.73 -4.88 -4.34
CA GLU A 71 -13.01 -4.25 -4.62
C GLU A 71 -12.84 -2.77 -4.99
N ARG A 72 -13.93 -2.10 -5.36
CA ARG A 72 -13.92 -0.67 -5.69
C ARG A 72 -13.59 0.20 -4.49
N TYR A 73 -13.98 -0.22 -3.30
CA TYR A 73 -13.73 0.46 -2.04
C TYR A 73 -13.44 -0.57 -0.94
N GLN A 74 -12.70 -0.16 0.09
CA GLN A 74 -12.46 -0.99 1.25
C GLN A 74 -13.71 -0.97 2.16
N THR A 75 -14.27 -2.16 2.44
CA THR A 75 -15.43 -2.33 3.34
C THR A 75 -15.05 -2.38 4.81
N VAL A 76 -13.79 -2.68 5.12
CA VAL A 76 -13.28 -2.80 6.50
C VAL A 76 -12.73 -1.44 6.97
N ALA A 77 -13.11 -0.99 8.17
CA ALA A 77 -12.58 0.25 8.76
C ALA A 77 -11.08 0.16 9.10
N CYS A 78 -10.41 1.31 9.26
CA CYS A 78 -9.03 1.35 9.73
C CYS A 78 -8.93 0.76 11.14
N LYS A 79 -8.14 -0.31 11.34
CA LYS A 79 -7.86 -0.83 12.70
C LYS A 79 -7.20 0.19 13.64
N ASN A 80 -6.56 1.23 13.10
CA ASN A 80 -5.81 2.21 13.90
C ASN A 80 -6.56 3.51 14.13
N CYS A 81 -7.29 4.00 13.13
CA CYS A 81 -7.94 5.30 13.19
C CYS A 81 -9.45 5.19 13.41
N GLY A 82 -10.04 3.99 13.30
CA GLY A 82 -11.49 3.76 13.37
C GLY A 82 -12.30 4.38 12.23
N GLN A 83 -11.73 5.33 11.48
CA GLN A 83 -12.39 6.06 10.40
C GLN A 83 -12.34 5.29 9.08
N SER A 84 -13.39 5.50 8.28
CA SER A 84 -13.59 4.96 6.93
C SER A 84 -13.30 5.99 5.83
N LEU A 85 -12.55 7.06 6.12
CA LEU A 85 -12.08 8.00 5.10
C LEU A 85 -10.80 7.48 4.43
N PHE A 86 -10.94 7.11 3.16
CA PHE A 86 -9.86 6.62 2.31
C PHE A 86 -9.69 7.51 1.08
N GLU A 87 -8.45 7.74 0.71
CA GLU A 87 -8.08 8.39 -0.54
C GLU A 87 -7.42 7.37 -1.47
N LYS A 88 -7.76 7.43 -2.75
CA LYS A 88 -7.13 6.59 -3.78
C LYS A 88 -5.69 7.05 -3.94
N THR A 89 -4.74 6.11 -3.95
CA THR A 89 -3.31 6.42 -4.07
C THR A 89 -2.65 5.50 -5.09
N GLY A 90 -1.46 5.89 -5.55
CA GLY A 90 -0.62 5.08 -6.43
C GLY A 90 -0.09 3.80 -5.79
N ILE A 91 0.54 2.95 -6.60
CA ILE A 91 1.13 1.68 -6.16
C ILE A 91 2.24 1.92 -5.13
N ILE A 92 3.10 2.93 -5.35
CA ILE A 92 4.27 3.17 -4.49
C ILE A 92 4.02 4.30 -3.51
N ARG A 93 4.77 4.27 -2.42
CA ARG A 93 4.94 5.45 -1.57
C ARG A 93 6.07 6.27 -2.17
N GLU A 94 5.78 7.51 -2.53
CA GLU A 94 6.82 8.48 -2.86
C GLU A 94 7.88 8.43 -1.77
N ARG A 95 9.12 8.13 -2.16
CA ARG A 95 10.25 8.23 -1.23
C ARG A 95 10.34 9.69 -0.81
N LYS A 96 10.00 9.95 0.45
CA LYS A 96 10.56 11.11 1.11
C LYS A 96 12.06 10.85 1.16
N GLY A 97 12.84 11.65 0.44
CA GLY A 97 14.30 11.56 0.46
C GLY A 97 14.84 11.64 1.89
N PRO A 98 16.12 11.30 2.10
CA PRO A 98 16.76 11.61 3.38
C PRO A 98 16.56 13.10 3.67
N MET A 99 16.16 13.43 4.91
CA MET A 99 15.97 14.82 5.31
C MET A 99 17.24 15.59 4.98
N LEU A 100 17.10 16.62 4.14
CA LEU A 100 18.21 17.47 3.75
C LEU A 100 18.78 18.10 5.04
N PRO A 101 20.09 18.27 5.16
CA PRO A 101 20.70 18.82 6.38
C PRO A 101 20.13 20.19 6.77
N GLY A 102 19.55 20.95 5.83
CA GLY A 102 18.85 22.20 6.09
C GLY A 102 17.51 22.09 6.82
N GLU A 103 16.81 20.95 6.77
CA GLU A 103 15.55 20.73 7.52
C GLU A 103 15.81 20.29 8.98
N LYS A 104 17.03 19.89 9.32
CA LYS A 104 17.46 19.66 10.72
C LYS A 104 17.96 20.91 11.41
N LEU A 105 18.24 21.97 10.66
CA LEU A 105 18.70 23.24 11.24
C LEU A 105 17.48 24.04 11.68
N LEU A 106 17.31 24.17 13.00
CA LEU A 106 16.39 25.13 13.58
C LEU A 106 16.90 26.54 13.22
N PRO A 107 16.18 27.35 12.42
CA PRO A 107 16.70 28.63 11.92
C PRO A 107 16.95 29.69 13.01
N ARG A 108 16.63 29.41 14.28
CA ARG A 108 16.84 30.33 15.40
C ARG A 108 17.79 29.86 16.49
N GLY A 109 18.42 28.69 16.36
CA GLY A 109 19.27 28.16 17.43
C GLY A 109 18.47 27.87 18.71
N ILE A 110 19.04 27.06 19.58
CA ILE A 110 18.48 26.79 20.90
C ILE A 110 19.31 27.65 21.84
N GLU A 111 18.72 28.68 22.44
CA GLU A 111 19.38 29.44 23.52
C GLU A 111 19.53 28.51 24.72
N GLN A 112 20.72 27.93 24.92
CA GLN A 112 21.08 27.30 26.19
C GLN A 112 21.25 28.39 27.25
N LYS A 113 20.30 28.47 28.18
CA LYS A 113 20.51 29.18 29.45
C LYS A 113 21.42 28.31 30.33
N PHE A 114 22.57 28.86 30.69
CA PHE A 114 23.45 28.33 31.74
C PHE A 114 22.87 28.65 33.12
#